data_AF-A0A260MES5-F1
#
_entry.id   AF-A0A260MES5-F1
#
_cell.length_a   1.000
_cell.length_b   1.000
_cell.length_c   1.000
_cell.angle_alpha   90.00
_cell.angle_beta   90.00
_cell.angle_gamma   90.00
#
_symmetry.space_group_name_H-M   'P 1'
#
loop_
_entity.id
_entity.type
_entity.pdbx_description
1 polymer ?
#
loop_
_entity_poly.entity_id
_entity_poly.type
_entity_poly.pdbx_seq_one_letter_code
_entity_poly.pdbx_strand_id
1 'polypeptide(L)'
;MQSLFGDAVCTPGTESDRCVLSPMGRVTSEVFENGMNGGHCFGMAAVAGLAYRNSIDTSSFVAPGATLFDARPSPATDAVIARYFNTQEVEPTADSEMSAPVDEVIDRLTTAWAEGQDHLLAFYTEDGTSGHAVTPIAIRDLGDSTRGIVIYDNNYPGVEKMIVTDTAADTWYYTTSADPADDSYLFSGTPDNQLKLFPLAEMTGVHQCPSCTEVGAQDQDYLVLVTDNTNDPVDLTDVEWSLSVSDSDRVRRSAFINNDNTALLEASIDTPMRLTLSDVADNERDASIDISILSDGWVVRSTSLRLPAGASIVAEISPTERSMTLTTDTPTTSDYTAATEDARGSRSAFVSTIDLPVGGELVVGPTDTDTLRLTDGAGQVLREVAMT
;
A
#
# COMPACT_ATOMS: atom_id res chain seq x y z
N MET A 1 -6.66 -1.48 -9.91
CA MET A 1 -6.04 -2.80 -9.71
C MET A 1 -5.71 -3.53 -11.02
N GLN A 2 -6.66 -3.98 -11.86
CA GLN A 2 -6.32 -4.70 -13.11
C GLN A 2 -5.34 -3.94 -14.02
N SER A 3 -5.53 -2.63 -14.19
CA SER A 3 -4.62 -1.81 -14.98
C SER A 3 -3.19 -1.75 -14.44
N LEU A 4 -3.00 -1.99 -13.14
CA LEU A 4 -1.72 -1.96 -12.45
C LEU A 4 -1.08 -3.36 -12.43
N PHE A 5 -1.84 -4.39 -12.08
CA PHE A 5 -1.33 -5.76 -11.83
C PHE A 5 -1.67 -6.78 -12.92
N GLY A 6 -2.37 -6.37 -13.97
CA GLY A 6 -2.85 -7.26 -15.02
C GLY A 6 -3.99 -8.18 -14.54
N ASP A 7 -4.15 -9.32 -15.20
CA ASP A 7 -5.27 -10.22 -14.97
C ASP A 7 -5.11 -11.10 -13.71
N ALA A 8 -3.93 -11.07 -13.08
CA ALA A 8 -3.65 -11.88 -11.88
C ALA A 8 -4.50 -11.46 -10.65
N VAL A 9 -5.03 -10.24 -10.64
CA VAL A 9 -5.98 -9.78 -9.60
C VAL A 9 -7.43 -10.14 -9.91
N CYS A 10 -7.71 -10.74 -11.06
CA CYS A 10 -9.06 -11.03 -11.52
C CYS A 10 -9.41 -12.51 -11.32
N THR A 11 -10.67 -12.80 -11.01
CA THR A 11 -11.19 -14.17 -10.90
C THR A 11 -11.11 -14.88 -12.26
N PRO A 12 -10.38 -16.02 -12.37
CA PRO A 12 -10.27 -16.81 -13.59
C PRO A 12 -11.63 -17.37 -14.04
N GLY A 13 -11.77 -17.58 -15.36
CA GLY A 13 -12.89 -18.32 -15.93
C GLY A 13 -14.25 -17.62 -15.89
N THR A 14 -14.32 -16.35 -15.45
CA THR A 14 -15.52 -15.54 -15.63
C THR A 14 -15.70 -15.23 -17.12
N GLU A 15 -16.88 -15.50 -17.69
CA GLU A 15 -17.24 -15.14 -19.10
C GLU A 15 -17.39 -13.62 -19.31
N SER A 16 -16.75 -12.83 -18.46
CA SER A 16 -16.87 -11.39 -18.35
C SER A 16 -15.70 -10.74 -19.08
N ASP A 17 -15.99 -9.86 -20.05
CA ASP A 17 -14.99 -8.94 -20.62
C ASP A 17 -14.46 -7.91 -19.59
N ARG A 18 -14.93 -7.98 -18.34
CA ARG A 18 -14.56 -7.11 -17.23
C ARG A 18 -13.90 -7.90 -16.11
N CYS A 19 -12.80 -7.39 -15.56
CA CYS A 19 -12.21 -7.94 -14.36
C CYS A 19 -13.16 -7.85 -13.17
N VAL A 20 -13.53 -9.01 -12.65
CA VAL A 20 -14.07 -9.16 -11.29
C VAL A 20 -12.89 -9.52 -10.41
N LEU A 21 -12.63 -8.76 -9.35
CA LEU A 21 -11.47 -9.01 -8.48
C LEU A 21 -11.59 -10.37 -7.79
N SER A 22 -10.50 -11.14 -7.78
CA SER A 22 -10.37 -12.34 -6.96
C SER A 22 -10.46 -11.98 -5.47
N PRO A 23 -10.71 -12.95 -4.56
CA PRO A 23 -10.63 -12.72 -3.11
C PRO A 23 -9.38 -11.94 -2.70
N MET A 24 -8.25 -12.39 -3.24
CA MET A 24 -6.94 -11.78 -3.11
C MET A 24 -6.93 -10.35 -3.65
N GLY A 25 -7.32 -10.17 -4.92
CA GLY A 25 -7.35 -8.85 -5.55
C GLY A 25 -8.22 -7.83 -4.82
N ARG A 26 -9.28 -8.27 -4.13
CA ARG A 26 -10.11 -7.39 -3.28
C ARG A 26 -9.36 -6.90 -2.05
N VAL A 27 -8.71 -7.79 -1.30
CA VAL A 27 -7.89 -7.38 -0.14
C VAL A 27 -6.75 -6.48 -0.59
N THR A 28 -6.07 -6.84 -1.67
CA THR A 28 -5.03 -5.98 -2.27
C THR A 28 -5.57 -4.60 -2.60
N SER A 29 -6.76 -4.50 -3.20
CA SER A 29 -7.41 -3.20 -3.48
C SER A 29 -7.61 -2.37 -2.22
N GLU A 30 -8.17 -2.98 -1.18
CA GLU A 30 -8.44 -2.32 0.11
C GLU A 30 -7.15 -1.77 0.75
N VAL A 31 -6.05 -2.54 0.69
CA VAL A 31 -4.75 -2.12 1.26
C VAL A 31 -4.19 -0.91 0.55
N PHE A 32 -4.18 -0.93 -0.79
CA PHE A 32 -3.72 0.21 -1.58
C PHE A 32 -4.63 1.42 -1.44
N GLU A 33 -5.95 1.21 -1.35
CA GLU A 33 -6.93 2.26 -1.07
C GLU A 33 -6.66 2.93 0.29
N ASN A 34 -6.42 2.15 1.33
CA ASN A 34 -6.09 2.69 2.66
C ASN A 34 -4.74 3.41 2.67
N GLY A 35 -3.73 2.89 1.96
CA GLY A 35 -2.42 3.55 1.84
C GLY A 35 -2.49 4.94 1.19
N MET A 36 -3.53 5.20 0.40
CA MET A 36 -3.77 6.50 -0.22
C MET A 36 -4.42 7.53 0.72
N ASN A 37 -4.85 7.16 1.94
CA ASN A 37 -5.43 8.12 2.87
C ASN A 37 -4.44 9.20 3.32
N GLY A 38 -3.13 8.91 3.29
CA GLY A 38 -2.07 9.88 3.61
C GLY A 38 -1.84 10.94 2.53
N GLY A 39 -2.44 10.78 1.35
CA GLY A 39 -2.35 11.74 0.25
C GLY A 39 -2.26 11.08 -1.12
N HIS A 40 -2.23 11.89 -2.18
CA HIS A 40 -2.20 11.38 -3.57
C HIS A 40 -1.11 12.05 -4.43
N CYS A 41 -0.13 12.71 -3.81
CA CYS A 41 0.82 13.58 -4.52
C CYS A 41 1.61 12.83 -5.59
N PHE A 42 2.09 11.63 -5.28
CA PHE A 42 2.83 10.80 -6.23
C PHE A 42 2.01 10.52 -7.49
N GLY A 43 0.77 10.07 -7.33
CA GLY A 43 -0.14 9.80 -8.45
C GLY A 43 -0.48 11.06 -9.26
N MET A 44 -0.75 12.18 -8.59
CA MET A 44 -1.03 13.45 -9.26
C MET A 44 0.15 13.98 -10.08
N ALA A 45 1.35 13.96 -9.50
CA ALA A 45 2.57 14.38 -10.18
C ALA A 45 2.98 13.43 -11.32
N ALA A 46 2.77 12.12 -11.16
CA ALA A 46 3.01 11.13 -12.20
C ALA A 46 2.07 11.35 -13.39
N VAL A 47 0.76 11.51 -13.13
CA VAL A 47 -0.25 11.78 -14.18
C VAL A 47 0.09 13.07 -14.93
N ALA A 48 0.50 14.13 -14.23
CA ALA A 48 0.88 15.40 -14.86
C ALA A 48 2.06 15.24 -15.84
N GLY A 49 3.15 14.59 -15.39
CA GLY A 49 4.32 14.35 -16.24
C GLY A 49 4.03 13.40 -17.41
N LEU A 50 3.32 12.31 -17.16
CA LEU A 50 2.96 11.33 -18.19
C LEU A 50 2.04 11.92 -19.26
N ALA A 51 1.06 12.73 -18.86
CA ALA A 51 0.18 13.43 -19.79
C ALA A 51 0.96 14.47 -20.62
N TYR A 52 1.87 15.23 -20.00
CA TYR A 52 2.74 16.17 -20.72
C TYR A 52 3.59 15.47 -21.80
N ARG A 53 4.10 14.27 -21.51
CA ARG A 53 4.84 13.43 -22.46
C ARG A 53 3.96 12.69 -23.47
N ASN A 54 2.62 12.76 -23.36
CA ASN A 54 1.66 11.97 -24.13
C ASN A 54 1.86 10.45 -23.97
N SER A 55 2.31 10.01 -22.80
CA SER A 55 2.56 8.61 -22.48
C SER A 55 1.33 7.88 -21.94
N ILE A 56 0.23 8.60 -21.69
CA ILE A 56 -1.04 8.05 -21.22
C ILE A 56 -2.21 8.64 -22.02
N ASP A 57 -3.27 7.85 -22.17
CA ASP A 57 -4.53 8.34 -22.73
C ASP A 57 -5.31 9.10 -21.65
N THR A 58 -5.55 10.38 -21.91
CA THR A 58 -6.30 11.25 -21.00
C THR A 58 -7.78 11.34 -21.34
N SER A 59 -8.23 10.76 -22.45
CA SER A 59 -9.61 10.92 -22.96
C SER A 59 -10.69 10.34 -22.04
N SER A 60 -10.30 9.45 -21.13
CA SER A 60 -11.21 8.84 -20.13
C SER A 60 -11.50 9.75 -18.93
N PHE A 61 -10.66 10.76 -18.66
CA PHE A 61 -10.80 11.66 -17.50
C PHE A 61 -10.63 13.16 -17.83
N VAL A 62 -10.26 13.50 -19.07
CA VAL A 62 -10.23 14.87 -19.59
C VAL A 62 -11.28 15.02 -20.68
N ALA A 63 -12.16 16.00 -20.53
CA ALA A 63 -13.23 16.24 -21.49
C ALA A 63 -12.67 16.69 -22.87
N PRO A 64 -13.33 16.36 -23.99
CA PRO A 64 -12.91 16.82 -25.30
C PRO A 64 -12.80 18.35 -25.37
N GLY A 65 -11.62 18.85 -25.78
CA GLY A 65 -11.34 20.29 -25.89
C GLY A 65 -10.94 20.98 -24.58
N ALA A 66 -10.91 20.26 -23.46
CA ALA A 66 -10.34 20.72 -22.20
C ALA A 66 -8.85 20.36 -22.10
N THR A 67 -8.15 21.01 -21.17
CA THR A 67 -6.77 20.67 -20.79
C THR A 67 -6.76 19.76 -19.56
N LEU A 68 -5.61 19.16 -19.26
CA LEU A 68 -5.44 18.39 -18.03
C LEU A 68 -5.73 19.23 -16.78
N PHE A 69 -5.41 20.51 -16.81
CA PHE A 69 -5.69 21.46 -15.72
C PHE A 69 -7.19 21.62 -15.44
N ASP A 70 -8.04 21.38 -16.44
CA ASP A 70 -9.50 21.47 -16.32
C ASP A 70 -10.14 20.18 -15.80
N ALA A 71 -9.36 19.10 -15.64
CA ALA A 71 -9.86 17.83 -15.13
C ALA A 71 -10.44 18.02 -13.72
N ARG A 72 -11.60 17.39 -13.48
CA ARG A 72 -12.31 17.48 -12.20
C ARG A 72 -12.30 16.13 -11.49
N PRO A 73 -12.44 16.12 -10.15
CA PRO A 73 -12.64 14.90 -9.40
C PRO A 73 -13.79 14.09 -10.01
N SER A 74 -13.52 12.82 -10.27
CA SER A 74 -14.45 11.87 -10.85
C SER A 74 -13.90 10.47 -10.63
N PRO A 75 -14.73 9.41 -10.62
CA PRO A 75 -14.21 8.06 -10.49
C PRO A 75 -13.11 7.69 -11.50
N ALA A 76 -13.14 8.27 -12.71
CA ALA A 76 -12.10 8.06 -13.72
C ALA A 76 -10.79 8.79 -13.37
N THR A 77 -10.88 10.03 -12.89
CA THR A 77 -9.75 10.83 -12.41
C THR A 77 -9.11 10.18 -11.18
N ASP A 78 -9.95 9.74 -10.23
CA ASP A 78 -9.51 9.09 -9.00
C ASP A 78 -8.84 7.75 -9.32
N ALA A 79 -9.41 6.95 -10.24
CA ALA A 79 -8.82 5.68 -10.66
C ALA A 79 -7.46 5.83 -11.34
N VAL A 80 -7.26 6.85 -12.18
CA VAL A 80 -5.96 7.07 -12.82
C VAL A 80 -4.92 7.58 -11.83
N ILE A 81 -5.29 8.51 -10.94
CA ILE A 81 -4.40 8.98 -9.86
C ILE A 81 -4.02 7.81 -8.95
N ALA A 82 -5.01 7.03 -8.51
CA ALA A 82 -4.80 5.86 -7.68
C ALA A 82 -3.87 4.84 -8.35
N ARG A 83 -4.08 4.57 -9.65
CA ARG A 83 -3.20 3.65 -10.39
C ARG A 83 -1.74 4.10 -10.28
N TYR A 84 -1.44 5.36 -10.56
CA TYR A 84 -0.06 5.85 -10.60
C TYR A 84 0.51 6.11 -9.21
N PHE A 85 -0.31 6.49 -8.23
CA PHE A 85 0.11 6.58 -6.83
C PHE A 85 0.68 5.24 -6.36
N ASN A 86 -0.06 4.16 -6.59
CA ASN A 86 0.32 2.85 -6.10
C ASN A 86 1.60 2.29 -6.75
N THR A 87 2.05 2.82 -7.88
CA THR A 87 3.33 2.40 -8.49
C THR A 87 4.53 2.67 -7.60
N GLN A 88 4.47 3.66 -6.70
CA GLN A 88 5.59 4.01 -5.83
C GLN A 88 6.03 2.86 -4.90
N GLU A 89 5.12 1.92 -4.60
CA GLU A 89 5.37 0.80 -3.70
C GLU A 89 5.74 -0.49 -4.46
N VAL A 90 5.49 -0.58 -5.78
CA VAL A 90 5.64 -1.83 -6.54
C VAL A 90 6.69 -1.74 -7.65
N GLU A 91 7.34 -2.86 -7.93
CA GLU A 91 8.23 -3.03 -9.07
C GLU A 91 7.49 -2.92 -10.41
N PRO A 92 8.10 -2.30 -11.45
CA PRO A 92 9.49 -1.84 -11.48
C PRO A 92 9.70 -0.43 -10.92
N THR A 93 8.66 0.33 -10.63
CA THR A 93 8.80 1.74 -10.23
C THR A 93 9.53 1.90 -8.91
N ALA A 94 9.16 1.15 -7.87
CA ALA A 94 9.84 1.19 -6.57
C ALA A 94 11.35 0.91 -6.69
N ASP A 95 11.71 -0.14 -7.45
CA ASP A 95 13.11 -0.55 -7.69
C ASP A 95 13.90 0.40 -8.59
N SER A 96 13.20 1.26 -9.34
CA SER A 96 13.82 2.26 -10.21
C SER A 96 14.08 3.61 -9.51
N GLU A 97 13.74 3.71 -8.21
CA GLU A 97 14.04 4.90 -7.40
C GLU A 97 15.54 5.20 -7.43
N MET A 98 15.88 6.47 -7.65
CA MET A 98 17.24 6.95 -7.61
C MET A 98 17.37 8.10 -6.62
N SER A 99 18.08 7.86 -5.53
CA SER A 99 18.58 8.91 -4.64
C SER A 99 19.98 9.30 -5.09
N ALA A 100 20.22 10.61 -5.28
CA ALA A 100 21.50 11.11 -5.78
C ALA A 100 21.81 12.52 -5.25
N PRO A 101 23.10 12.92 -5.25
CA PRO A 101 23.50 14.31 -4.98
C PRO A 101 22.83 15.31 -5.92
N VAL A 102 22.74 16.56 -5.49
CA VAL A 102 22.04 17.64 -6.21
C VAL A 102 22.52 17.84 -7.65
N ASP A 103 23.84 17.79 -7.89
CA ASP A 103 24.40 17.96 -9.23
C ASP A 103 23.98 16.82 -10.16
N GLU A 104 24.05 15.58 -9.68
CA GLU A 104 23.62 14.40 -10.41
C GLU A 104 22.11 14.40 -10.68
N VAL A 105 21.27 14.85 -9.74
CA VAL A 105 19.83 15.02 -9.95
C VAL A 105 19.57 16.00 -11.10
N ILE A 106 20.26 17.15 -11.11
CA ILE A 106 20.13 18.16 -12.16
C ILE A 106 20.57 17.60 -13.52
N ASP A 107 21.69 16.88 -13.56
CA ASP A 107 22.22 16.26 -14.78
C ASP A 107 21.27 15.18 -15.33
N ARG A 108 20.69 14.35 -14.45
CA ARG A 108 19.70 13.33 -14.83
C ARG A 108 18.42 13.94 -15.39
N LEU A 109 17.89 14.98 -14.75
CA LEU A 109 16.71 15.69 -15.26
C LEU A 109 16.97 16.30 -16.63
N THR A 110 18.07 17.03 -16.79
CA THR A 110 18.41 17.68 -18.07
C THR A 110 18.68 16.67 -19.18
N THR A 111 19.33 15.55 -18.87
CA THR A 111 19.55 14.44 -19.81
C THR A 111 18.23 13.80 -20.23
N ALA A 112 17.36 13.48 -19.27
CA ALA A 112 16.06 12.89 -19.55
C ALA A 112 15.24 13.77 -20.49
N TRP A 113 15.14 15.08 -20.21
CA TRP A 113 14.40 16.00 -21.06
C TRP A 113 14.96 16.09 -22.49
N ALA A 114 16.29 16.04 -22.64
CA ALA A 114 16.94 16.02 -23.95
C ALA A 114 16.59 14.75 -24.76
N GLU A 115 16.32 13.65 -24.08
CA GLU A 115 15.91 12.36 -24.66
C GLU A 115 14.39 12.21 -24.79
N GLY A 116 13.62 13.22 -24.41
CA GLY A 116 12.16 13.14 -24.37
C GLY A 116 11.67 12.15 -23.30
N GLN A 117 12.40 11.99 -22.21
CA GLN A 117 11.96 11.30 -21.01
C GLN A 117 11.67 12.32 -19.92
N ASP A 118 11.02 11.87 -18.85
CA ASP A 118 10.76 12.67 -17.67
C ASP A 118 10.93 11.81 -16.41
N HIS A 119 11.21 12.50 -15.31
CA HIS A 119 11.21 11.91 -13.97
C HIS A 119 10.16 12.60 -13.12
N LEU A 120 9.57 11.83 -12.21
CA LEU A 120 8.95 12.37 -11.02
C LEU A 120 10.05 12.68 -9.99
N LEU A 121 9.87 13.73 -9.20
CA LEU A 121 10.81 14.11 -8.15
C LEU A 121 10.08 14.04 -6.80
N ALA A 122 10.63 13.27 -5.85
CA ALA A 122 10.13 13.18 -4.50
C ALA A 122 11.18 13.62 -3.48
N PHE A 123 10.70 14.03 -2.31
CA PHE A 123 11.54 14.46 -1.20
C PHE A 123 10.82 14.27 0.13
N TYR A 124 11.60 14.10 1.19
CA TYR A 124 11.11 13.74 2.51
C TYR A 124 11.72 14.64 3.59
N THR A 125 11.07 14.69 4.74
CA THR A 125 11.69 15.21 5.97
C THR A 125 12.88 14.34 6.37
N GLU A 126 13.81 14.89 7.15
CA GLU A 126 15.03 14.18 7.55
C GLU A 126 14.74 12.89 8.34
N ASP A 127 13.64 12.86 9.09
CA ASP A 127 13.16 11.69 9.82
C ASP A 127 12.29 10.74 8.96
N GLY A 128 12.03 11.08 7.71
CA GLY A 128 11.22 10.29 6.78
C GLY A 128 9.71 10.26 7.08
N THR A 129 9.23 11.01 8.08
CA THR A 129 7.83 10.96 8.53
C THR A 129 6.85 11.65 7.58
N SER A 130 7.33 12.56 6.75
CA SER A 130 6.53 13.25 5.74
C SER A 130 7.26 13.29 4.40
N GLY A 131 6.51 13.16 3.32
CA GLY A 131 7.03 13.19 1.96
C GLY A 131 6.15 14.02 1.04
N HIS A 132 6.73 14.46 -0.07
CA HIS A 132 5.99 15.06 -1.17
C HIS A 132 6.60 14.67 -2.51
N ALA A 133 5.75 14.65 -3.54
CA ALA A 133 6.13 14.29 -4.90
C ALA A 133 5.58 15.32 -5.89
N VAL A 134 6.45 15.77 -6.80
CA VAL A 134 6.19 16.87 -7.73
C VAL A 134 6.74 16.55 -9.12
N THR A 135 6.30 17.30 -10.13
CA THR A 135 6.81 17.15 -11.50
C THR A 135 7.84 18.24 -11.79
N PRO A 136 9.14 17.93 -11.94
CA PRO A 136 10.13 18.91 -12.37
C PRO A 136 9.91 19.31 -13.84
N ILE A 137 10.03 20.60 -14.15
CA ILE A 137 9.70 21.15 -15.48
C ILE A 137 10.81 21.99 -16.10
N ALA A 138 11.74 22.53 -15.30
CA ALA A 138 12.91 23.25 -15.81
C ALA A 138 14.01 23.37 -14.74
N ILE A 139 15.24 23.67 -15.18
CA ILE A 139 16.32 24.12 -14.30
C ILE A 139 16.54 25.62 -14.54
N ARG A 140 16.62 26.39 -13.45
CA ARG A 140 16.97 27.81 -13.44
C ARG A 140 18.34 28.00 -12.81
N ASP A 141 19.21 28.73 -13.48
CA ASP A 141 20.44 29.21 -12.88
C ASP A 141 20.14 30.38 -11.93
N LEU A 142 20.55 30.26 -10.67
CA LEU A 142 20.36 31.28 -9.65
C LEU A 142 21.69 31.99 -9.28
N GLY A 143 22.79 31.65 -9.95
CA GLY A 143 24.13 32.16 -9.70
C GLY A 143 24.94 31.26 -8.76
N ASP A 144 26.27 31.44 -8.80
CA ASP A 144 27.23 30.66 -8.01
C ASP A 144 27.00 29.13 -8.14
N SER A 145 26.98 28.41 -7.02
CA SER A 145 26.60 26.99 -6.93
C SER A 145 25.10 26.76 -6.80
N THR A 146 24.28 27.81 -6.82
CA THR A 146 22.84 27.68 -6.58
C THR A 146 22.09 27.42 -7.89
N ARG A 147 21.21 26.42 -7.85
CA ARG A 147 20.30 26.09 -8.95
C ARG A 147 18.87 26.02 -8.42
N GLY A 148 17.91 26.30 -9.30
CA GLY A 148 16.50 26.16 -9.02
C GLY A 148 15.91 25.04 -9.86
N ILE A 149 15.39 24.00 -9.23
CA ILE A 149 14.56 23.02 -9.93
C ILE A 149 13.14 23.57 -9.94
N VAL A 150 12.70 24.09 -11.08
CA VAL A 150 11.33 24.58 -11.27
C VAL A 150 10.40 23.37 -11.34
N ILE A 151 9.31 23.42 -10.58
CA ILE A 151 8.39 22.29 -10.40
C ILE A 151 6.94 22.72 -10.64
N TYR A 152 6.16 21.78 -11.17
CA TYR A 152 4.72 21.75 -10.98
C TYR A 152 4.45 21.02 -9.65
N ASP A 153 4.01 21.79 -8.66
CA ASP A 153 3.52 21.27 -7.38
C ASP A 153 2.00 21.12 -7.47
N ASN A 154 1.51 19.90 -7.35
CA ASN A 154 0.10 19.55 -7.44
C ASN A 154 -0.73 20.14 -6.28
N ASN A 155 -0.11 20.58 -5.17
CA ASN A 155 -0.81 21.33 -4.12
C ASN A 155 -1.02 22.80 -4.54
N TYR A 156 -0.18 23.33 -5.45
CA TYR A 156 -0.26 24.71 -5.94
C TYR A 156 -0.48 24.77 -7.47
N PRO A 157 -1.58 24.20 -7.99
CA PRO A 157 -1.80 24.08 -9.43
C PRO A 157 -1.83 25.46 -10.10
N GLY A 158 -1.09 25.60 -11.20
CA GLY A 158 -1.02 26.84 -11.99
C GLY A 158 -0.08 27.92 -11.41
N VAL A 159 0.63 27.62 -10.32
CA VAL A 159 1.64 28.50 -9.73
C VAL A 159 3.02 27.89 -9.96
N GLU A 160 3.95 28.67 -10.52
CA GLU A 160 5.33 28.24 -10.63
C GLU A 160 5.96 28.14 -9.23
N LYS A 161 6.52 26.98 -8.93
CA LYS A 161 7.23 26.70 -7.69
C LYS A 161 8.65 26.23 -8.00
N MET A 162 9.52 26.26 -7.00
CA MET A 162 10.94 25.95 -7.19
C MET A 162 11.56 25.38 -5.93
N ILE A 163 12.26 24.26 -6.09
CA ILE A 163 13.20 23.75 -5.10
C ILE A 163 14.53 24.48 -5.33
N VAL A 164 15.05 25.14 -4.29
CA VAL A 164 16.33 25.83 -4.36
C VAL A 164 17.41 24.90 -3.87
N THR A 165 18.47 24.74 -4.65
CA THR A 165 19.56 23.79 -4.39
C THR A 165 20.91 24.48 -4.41
N ASP A 166 21.88 23.93 -3.68
CA ASP A 166 23.29 24.32 -3.74
C ASP A 166 24.12 23.08 -4.12
N THR A 167 24.68 23.10 -5.34
CA THR A 167 25.44 21.97 -5.90
C THR A 167 26.80 21.79 -5.23
N ALA A 168 27.35 22.82 -4.58
CA ALA A 168 28.65 22.72 -3.91
C ALA A 168 28.51 22.18 -2.48
N ALA A 169 27.42 22.54 -1.80
CA ALA A 169 27.11 22.04 -0.47
C ALA A 169 26.31 20.73 -0.48
N ASP A 170 25.76 20.34 -1.64
CA ASP A 170 24.83 19.21 -1.80
C ASP A 170 23.63 19.34 -0.85
N THR A 171 22.95 20.48 -0.95
CA THR A 171 21.78 20.80 -0.12
C THR A 171 20.64 21.31 -0.97
N TRP A 172 19.42 21.17 -0.46
CA TRP A 172 18.22 21.68 -1.09
C TRP A 172 17.20 22.10 -0.06
N TYR A 173 16.28 22.98 -0.43
CA TYR A 173 15.11 23.29 0.38
C TYR A 173 13.91 23.67 -0.47
N TYR A 174 12.73 23.43 0.09
CA TYR A 174 11.46 23.84 -0.48
C TYR A 174 10.42 24.04 0.61
N THR A 175 9.53 25.01 0.40
CA THR A 175 8.46 25.33 1.35
C THR A 175 7.12 25.13 0.66
N THR A 176 6.26 24.32 1.28
CA THR A 176 4.96 23.94 0.73
C THR A 176 3.93 23.76 1.83
N SER A 177 2.69 23.48 1.45
CA SER A 177 1.62 23.07 2.34
C SER A 177 0.77 22.01 1.64
N ALA A 178 0.05 21.18 2.39
CA ALA A 178 -0.91 20.24 1.82
C ALA A 178 -2.11 20.99 1.20
N ASP A 179 -2.63 21.99 1.92
CA ASP A 179 -3.58 22.97 1.40
C ASP A 179 -2.89 24.35 1.29
N PRO A 180 -2.88 25.02 0.13
CA PRO A 180 -2.35 26.38 -0.03
C PRO A 180 -2.95 27.45 0.90
N ALA A 181 -4.11 27.18 1.51
CA ALA A 181 -4.75 28.05 2.49
C ALA A 181 -4.13 27.94 3.89
N ASP A 182 -3.39 26.86 4.17
CA ASP A 182 -2.77 26.58 5.45
C ASP A 182 -1.34 27.13 5.55
N ASP A 183 -0.78 27.10 6.75
CA ASP A 183 0.61 27.48 7.00
C ASP A 183 1.57 26.54 6.27
N SER A 184 2.55 27.12 5.61
CA SER A 184 3.58 26.37 4.91
C SER A 184 4.63 25.81 5.87
N TYR A 185 5.16 24.64 5.55
CA TYR A 185 6.25 23.98 6.25
C TYR A 185 7.46 23.74 5.34
N LEU A 186 8.62 23.55 5.95
CA LEU A 186 9.92 23.44 5.27
C LEU A 186 10.30 21.98 5.08
N PHE A 187 10.63 21.63 3.84
CA PHE A 187 11.48 20.49 3.53
C PHE A 187 12.89 20.99 3.25
N SER A 188 13.88 20.26 3.77
CA SER A 188 15.29 20.53 3.51
C SER A 188 16.06 19.24 3.46
N GLY A 189 17.11 19.22 2.66
CA GLY A 189 18.01 18.08 2.61
C GLY A 189 19.47 18.44 2.53
N THR A 190 20.25 17.41 2.75
CA THR A 190 21.70 17.36 2.95
C THR A 190 22.24 16.15 2.19
N PRO A 191 23.55 15.86 2.19
CA PRO A 191 24.07 14.62 1.61
C PRO A 191 23.41 13.34 2.18
N ASP A 192 22.88 13.41 3.42
CA ASP A 192 22.21 12.29 4.09
C ASP A 192 20.68 12.26 3.84
N ASN A 193 20.10 13.36 3.32
CA ASN A 193 18.69 13.45 2.93
C ASN A 193 18.57 13.98 1.49
N GLN A 194 18.70 13.09 0.52
CA GLN A 194 18.79 13.41 -0.90
C GLN A 194 17.41 13.55 -1.56
N LEU A 195 17.38 14.27 -2.68
CA LEU A 195 16.23 14.25 -3.58
C LEU A 195 16.14 12.89 -4.27
N LYS A 196 14.91 12.44 -4.52
CA LYS A 196 14.63 11.16 -5.17
C LYS A 196 14.02 11.36 -6.54
N LEU A 197 14.47 10.58 -7.52
CA LEU A 197 13.94 10.57 -8.87
C LEU A 197 13.31 9.21 -9.20
N PHE A 198 12.16 9.23 -9.84
CA PHE A 198 11.49 8.04 -10.38
C PHE A 198 11.28 8.22 -11.89
N PRO A 199 11.86 7.37 -12.75
CA PRO A 199 11.63 7.46 -14.19
C PRO A 199 10.15 7.22 -14.52
N LEU A 200 9.50 8.14 -15.23
CA LEU A 200 8.09 7.98 -15.56
C LEU A 200 7.83 6.77 -16.49
N ALA A 201 8.83 6.36 -17.27
CA ALA A 201 8.74 5.21 -18.15
C ALA A 201 8.37 3.92 -17.39
N GLU A 202 8.94 3.74 -16.19
CA GLU A 202 8.73 2.55 -15.35
C GLU A 202 7.32 2.49 -14.73
N MET A 203 6.53 3.57 -14.83
CA MET A 203 5.18 3.63 -14.26
C MET A 203 4.09 3.16 -15.24
N THR A 204 4.41 3.05 -16.53
CA THR A 204 3.40 2.85 -17.60
C THR A 204 3.01 1.39 -17.83
N GLY A 205 3.87 0.45 -17.41
CA GLY A 205 3.66 -0.99 -17.57
C GLY A 205 2.76 -1.60 -16.51
N VAL A 206 2.57 -2.92 -16.61
CA VAL A 206 2.04 -3.74 -15.51
C VAL A 206 3.15 -3.91 -14.47
N HIS A 207 2.81 -3.68 -13.22
CA HIS A 207 3.68 -3.84 -12.06
C HIS A 207 3.54 -5.24 -11.48
N GLN A 208 4.57 -5.68 -10.77
CA GLN A 208 4.50 -6.93 -10.04
C GLN A 208 3.40 -6.84 -8.98
N CYS A 209 2.57 -7.88 -8.91
CA CYS A 209 1.55 -7.98 -7.88
C CYS A 209 2.12 -8.74 -6.69
N PRO A 210 2.33 -8.09 -5.54
CA PRO A 210 2.99 -8.71 -4.38
C PRO A 210 2.17 -9.88 -3.82
N SER A 211 0.86 -9.86 -4.07
CA SER A 211 -0.15 -10.76 -3.54
C SER A 211 -0.80 -11.66 -4.57
N CYS A 212 -0.40 -11.57 -5.84
CA CYS A 212 -0.90 -12.46 -6.87
C CYS A 212 0.17 -13.50 -7.17
N THR A 213 -0.21 -14.77 -7.15
CA THR A 213 0.67 -15.83 -7.64
C THR A 213 0.81 -15.69 -9.15
N GLU A 214 2.04 -15.70 -9.68
CA GLU A 214 2.24 -15.84 -11.12
C GLU A 214 1.69 -17.20 -11.57
N VAL A 215 0.86 -17.21 -12.62
CA VAL A 215 0.30 -18.44 -13.18
C VAL A 215 1.45 -19.36 -13.64
N GLY A 216 1.72 -20.42 -12.86
CA GLY A 216 2.76 -21.41 -13.15
C GLY A 216 3.93 -21.50 -12.15
N ALA A 217 3.94 -20.68 -11.08
CA ALA A 217 4.93 -20.81 -10.01
C ALA A 217 4.84 -22.20 -9.33
N GLN A 218 6.00 -22.85 -9.17
CA GLN A 218 6.11 -24.24 -8.69
C GLN A 218 6.06 -24.37 -7.17
N ASP A 219 6.27 -23.27 -6.44
CA ASP A 219 6.12 -23.19 -4.99
C ASP A 219 4.88 -22.32 -4.70
N GLN A 220 3.90 -22.91 -4.02
CA GLN A 220 2.69 -22.20 -3.61
C GLN A 220 3.02 -21.41 -2.35
N ASP A 221 3.13 -20.11 -2.46
CA ASP A 221 3.33 -19.21 -1.33
C ASP A 221 2.00 -18.68 -0.80
N TYR A 222 2.03 -18.21 0.44
CA TYR A 222 0.96 -17.43 1.03
C TYR A 222 1.55 -16.22 1.74
N LEU A 223 0.72 -15.19 1.84
CA LEU A 223 1.03 -13.98 2.58
C LEU A 223 0.21 -13.91 3.85
N VAL A 224 0.78 -13.23 4.84
CA VAL A 224 0.04 -12.77 6.01
C VAL A 224 0.26 -11.27 6.12
N LEU A 225 -0.82 -10.53 5.95
CA LEU A 225 -0.86 -9.10 6.15
C LEU A 225 -1.43 -8.81 7.53
N VAL A 226 -0.64 -8.12 8.35
CA VAL A 226 -1.08 -7.56 9.63
C VAL A 226 -1.12 -6.05 9.48
N THR A 227 -2.26 -5.43 9.75
CA THR A 227 -2.41 -3.97 9.72
C THR A 227 -3.04 -3.47 11.01
N ASP A 228 -2.58 -2.32 11.49
CA ASP A 228 -3.26 -1.55 12.51
C ASP A 228 -4.13 -0.46 11.86
N ASN A 229 -5.42 -0.53 12.15
CA ASN A 229 -6.43 0.40 11.67
C ASN A 229 -6.87 1.41 12.74
N THR A 230 -6.09 1.60 13.81
CA THR A 230 -6.39 2.56 14.89
C THR A 230 -6.30 4.03 14.43
N ASN A 231 -5.94 4.25 13.17
CA ASN A 231 -5.91 5.58 12.54
C ASN A 231 -7.31 6.15 12.31
N ASP A 232 -7.76 6.98 13.26
CA ASP A 232 -8.67 8.10 13.00
C ASP A 232 -7.92 9.10 12.10
N PRO A 233 -8.47 9.54 10.95
CA PRO A 233 -7.81 10.46 10.00
C PRO A 233 -7.43 11.84 10.58
N VAL A 234 -7.60 12.07 11.88
CA VAL A 234 -7.37 13.36 12.57
C VAL A 234 -6.21 13.33 13.57
N ASP A 235 -5.62 12.18 13.91
CA ASP A 235 -4.64 12.11 15.02
C ASP A 235 -3.38 11.31 14.67
N LEU A 236 -2.24 12.00 14.59
CA LEU A 236 -0.90 11.44 14.33
C LEU A 236 -0.31 10.70 15.57
N THR A 237 -1.15 10.26 16.50
CA THR A 237 -0.75 9.44 17.65
C THR A 237 -1.08 7.99 17.34
N ASP A 238 -0.15 7.36 16.64
CA ASP A 238 -0.22 5.95 16.30
C ASP A 238 -0.11 5.08 17.56
N VAL A 239 -0.85 3.97 17.60
CA VAL A 239 -0.78 3.03 18.70
C VAL A 239 0.36 2.05 18.42
N GLU A 240 1.47 2.22 19.10
CA GLU A 240 2.63 1.32 18.97
C GLU A 240 2.30 -0.09 19.49
N TRP A 241 2.54 -1.13 18.66
CA TRP A 241 2.40 -2.55 19.01
C TRP A 241 3.61 -3.36 18.51
N SER A 242 3.86 -4.50 19.14
CA SER A 242 4.94 -5.42 18.75
C SER A 242 4.42 -6.63 17.99
N LEU A 243 5.11 -6.99 16.91
CA LEU A 243 4.91 -8.24 16.17
C LEU A 243 6.13 -9.15 16.33
N SER A 244 5.91 -10.35 16.85
CA SER A 244 6.91 -11.43 16.77
C SER A 244 6.39 -12.62 15.97
N VAL A 245 7.29 -13.26 15.24
CA VAL A 245 7.01 -14.40 14.34
C VAL A 245 7.88 -15.57 14.79
N SER A 246 7.29 -16.73 15.05
CA SER A 246 8.05 -17.96 15.28
C SER A 246 8.73 -18.43 13.99
N ASP A 247 9.85 -19.15 14.10
CA ASP A 247 10.55 -19.74 12.94
C ASP A 247 10.86 -18.73 11.83
N SER A 248 11.28 -17.52 12.23
CA SER A 248 11.59 -16.38 11.35
C SER A 248 12.55 -16.70 10.20
N ASP A 249 13.36 -17.75 10.33
CA ASP A 249 14.29 -18.19 9.28
C ASP A 249 13.57 -18.70 8.00
N ARG A 250 12.30 -19.11 8.12
CA ARG A 250 11.45 -19.59 7.01
C ARG A 250 10.37 -18.60 6.60
N VAL A 251 10.26 -17.47 7.30
CA VAL A 251 9.27 -16.44 7.03
C VAL A 251 9.99 -15.19 6.56
N ARG A 252 9.71 -14.78 5.32
CA ARG A 252 10.24 -13.54 4.77
C ARG A 252 9.33 -12.39 5.16
N ARG A 253 9.90 -11.31 5.69
CA ARG A 253 9.21 -10.02 5.74
C ARG A 253 9.39 -9.35 4.38
N SER A 254 8.28 -9.02 3.72
CA SER A 254 8.29 -8.44 2.38
C SER A 254 9.00 -7.08 2.36
N ALA A 255 9.61 -6.71 1.24
CA ALA A 255 10.06 -5.33 1.05
C ALA A 255 8.90 -4.39 0.67
N PHE A 256 7.73 -4.96 0.34
CA PHE A 256 6.64 -4.28 -0.35
C PHE A 256 5.87 -3.26 0.52
N ILE A 257 5.25 -3.69 1.62
CA ILE A 257 4.58 -2.80 2.57
C ILE A 257 4.93 -3.25 3.98
N ASN A 258 5.91 -2.58 4.58
CA ASN A 258 6.25 -2.73 5.99
C ASN A 258 6.55 -1.35 6.58
N ASN A 259 5.74 -0.94 7.54
CA ASN A 259 5.89 0.30 8.29
C ASN A 259 5.43 0.06 9.74
N ASP A 260 5.38 1.11 10.56
CA ASP A 260 5.01 0.98 11.98
C ASP A 260 3.59 0.41 12.17
N ASN A 261 2.72 0.57 11.18
CA ASN A 261 1.32 0.08 11.18
C ASN A 261 1.08 -1.21 10.42
N THR A 262 2.03 -1.67 9.61
CA THR A 262 1.78 -2.75 8.65
C THR A 262 2.95 -3.72 8.61
N ALA A 263 2.63 -5.01 8.67
CA ALA A 263 3.57 -6.07 8.43
C ALA A 263 3.06 -7.00 7.33
N LEU A 264 3.80 -7.10 6.23
CA LEU A 264 3.57 -8.12 5.21
C LEU A 264 4.61 -9.23 5.33
N LEU A 265 4.15 -10.43 5.64
CA LEU A 265 4.93 -11.64 5.81
C LEU A 265 4.61 -12.64 4.71
N GLU A 266 5.60 -13.45 4.33
CA GLU A 266 5.52 -14.39 3.23
C GLU A 266 6.18 -15.72 3.61
N ALA A 267 5.56 -16.84 3.26
CA ALA A 267 6.20 -18.15 3.31
C ALA A 267 5.52 -19.14 2.36
N SER A 268 6.19 -20.27 2.13
CA SER A 268 5.63 -21.42 1.41
C SER A 268 4.49 -22.05 2.20
N ILE A 269 3.48 -22.59 1.49
CA ILE A 269 2.29 -23.25 2.04
C ILE A 269 2.61 -24.43 3.00
N ASP A 270 3.83 -24.97 2.98
CA ASP A 270 4.29 -26.03 3.90
C ASP A 270 4.78 -25.49 5.25
N THR A 271 4.86 -24.17 5.41
CA THR A 271 5.43 -23.48 6.57
C THR A 271 4.31 -22.81 7.36
N PRO A 272 3.80 -23.41 8.45
CA PRO A 272 2.86 -22.73 9.33
C PRO A 272 3.53 -21.54 10.02
N MET A 273 2.76 -20.49 10.32
CA MET A 273 3.24 -19.30 11.03
C MET A 273 2.56 -19.17 12.39
N ARG A 274 3.32 -18.80 13.41
CA ARG A 274 2.75 -18.33 14.69
C ARG A 274 3.17 -16.88 14.91
N LEU A 275 2.18 -16.01 14.94
CA LEU A 275 2.31 -14.59 15.21
C LEU A 275 1.96 -14.33 16.67
N THR A 276 2.74 -13.47 17.34
CA THR A 276 2.37 -12.92 18.65
C THR A 276 2.36 -11.40 18.56
N LEU A 277 1.20 -10.82 18.83
CA LEU A 277 0.91 -9.39 18.88
C LEU A 277 0.84 -8.97 20.36
N SER A 278 1.58 -7.93 20.73
CA SER A 278 1.70 -7.52 22.13
C SER A 278 2.22 -6.08 22.28
N ASP A 279 2.60 -5.70 23.50
CA ASP A 279 3.30 -4.46 23.86
C ASP A 279 2.62 -3.16 23.38
N VAL A 280 1.28 -3.13 23.38
CA VAL A 280 0.52 -1.91 23.11
C VAL A 280 0.90 -0.84 24.15
N ALA A 281 1.57 0.22 23.70
CA ALA A 281 2.22 1.20 24.57
C ALA A 281 1.24 2.24 25.16
N ASP A 282 0.15 2.53 24.46
CA ASP A 282 -0.87 3.49 24.89
C ASP A 282 -1.92 2.79 25.77
N ASN A 283 -2.16 3.31 26.96
CA ASN A 283 -3.16 2.80 27.91
C ASN A 283 -4.53 3.47 27.77
N GLU A 284 -4.68 4.41 26.84
CA GLU A 284 -5.93 5.13 26.56
C GLU A 284 -6.67 4.61 25.31
N ARG A 285 -5.98 3.85 24.43
CA ARG A 285 -6.54 3.32 23.18
C ARG A 285 -6.17 1.85 22.99
N ASP A 286 -7.13 1.04 22.55
CA ASP A 286 -6.87 -0.32 22.09
C ASP A 286 -6.37 -0.26 20.64
N ALA A 287 -5.37 -1.08 20.29
CA ALA A 287 -5.01 -1.27 18.89
C ALA A 287 -6.12 -2.05 18.16
N SER A 288 -6.42 -1.69 16.92
CA SER A 288 -7.41 -2.33 16.06
C SER A 288 -6.69 -3.10 14.95
N ILE A 289 -6.32 -4.34 15.26
CA ILE A 289 -5.53 -5.17 14.36
C ILE A 289 -6.43 -5.89 13.36
N ASP A 290 -5.99 -5.95 12.11
CA ASP A 290 -6.48 -6.88 11.11
C ASP A 290 -5.37 -7.87 10.76
N ILE A 291 -5.71 -9.16 10.72
CA ILE A 291 -4.84 -10.24 10.26
C ILE A 291 -5.50 -10.89 9.05
N SER A 292 -4.85 -10.80 7.89
CA SER A 292 -5.34 -11.34 6.63
C SER A 292 -4.38 -12.37 6.07
N ILE A 293 -4.85 -13.62 5.95
CA ILE A 293 -4.15 -14.71 5.26
C ILE A 293 -4.62 -14.73 3.82
N LEU A 294 -3.64 -14.79 2.93
CA LEU A 294 -3.76 -14.46 1.54
C LEU A 294 -3.04 -15.54 0.71
N SER A 295 -3.77 -16.36 -0.03
CA SER A 295 -3.19 -17.44 -0.83
C SER A 295 -3.98 -17.66 -2.12
N ASP A 296 -3.42 -18.42 -3.05
CA ASP A 296 -4.09 -18.71 -4.33
C ASP A 296 -5.45 -19.39 -4.09
N GLY A 297 -6.50 -18.76 -4.58
CA GLY A 297 -7.88 -19.22 -4.50
C GLY A 297 -8.54 -19.17 -3.12
N TRP A 298 -7.93 -18.59 -2.07
CA TRP A 298 -8.63 -18.40 -0.79
C TRP A 298 -8.03 -17.29 0.10
N VAL A 299 -8.88 -16.75 0.97
CA VAL A 299 -8.56 -15.71 1.94
C VAL A 299 -9.26 -16.03 3.27
N VAL A 300 -8.56 -15.81 4.39
CA VAL A 300 -9.14 -15.80 5.74
C VAL A 300 -8.69 -14.54 6.46
N ARG A 301 -9.62 -13.79 7.04
CA ARG A 301 -9.35 -12.54 7.74
C ARG A 301 -9.99 -12.53 9.11
N SER A 302 -9.27 -12.01 10.09
CA SER A 302 -9.78 -11.50 11.35
C SER A 302 -9.58 -9.99 11.31
N THR A 303 -10.65 -9.23 11.39
CA THR A 303 -10.62 -7.76 11.29
C THR A 303 -11.20 -7.14 12.54
N SER A 304 -10.85 -5.88 12.80
CA SER A 304 -11.27 -5.12 13.99
C SER A 304 -10.97 -5.87 15.29
N LEU A 305 -9.85 -6.62 15.30
CA LEU A 305 -9.41 -7.38 16.46
C LEU A 305 -8.80 -6.40 17.46
N ARG A 306 -9.51 -6.18 18.57
CA ARG A 306 -9.03 -5.26 19.60
C ARG A 306 -7.91 -5.88 20.41
N LEU A 307 -6.79 -5.18 20.51
CA LEU A 307 -5.67 -5.53 21.36
C LEU A 307 -5.48 -4.43 22.41
N PRO A 308 -5.97 -4.64 23.64
CA PRO A 308 -5.81 -3.68 24.73
C PRO A 308 -4.37 -3.54 25.22
N ALA A 309 -4.08 -2.44 25.91
CA ALA A 309 -2.80 -2.20 26.56
C ALA A 309 -2.38 -3.35 27.49
N GLY A 310 -1.17 -3.87 27.27
CA GLY A 310 -0.61 -4.98 28.05
C GLY A 310 -1.24 -6.35 27.80
N ALA A 311 -2.18 -6.46 26.86
CA ALA A 311 -2.71 -7.74 26.39
C ALA A 311 -1.82 -8.35 25.31
N SER A 312 -2.04 -9.63 25.03
CA SER A 312 -1.42 -10.34 23.92
C SER A 312 -2.41 -11.19 23.15
N ILE A 313 -2.16 -11.29 21.85
CA ILE A 313 -2.89 -12.16 20.93
C ILE A 313 -1.89 -13.02 20.20
N VAL A 314 -2.22 -14.31 20.11
CA VAL A 314 -1.49 -15.27 19.29
C VAL A 314 -2.37 -15.69 18.12
N ALA A 315 -1.83 -15.61 16.92
CA ALA A 315 -2.44 -16.17 15.72
C ALA A 315 -1.57 -17.32 15.19
N GLU A 316 -2.12 -18.54 15.16
CA GLU A 316 -1.51 -19.70 14.53
C GLU A 316 -2.15 -19.94 13.18
N ILE A 317 -1.33 -19.95 12.14
CA ILE A 317 -1.77 -19.96 10.75
C ILE A 317 -1.41 -21.32 10.16
N SER A 318 -2.44 -22.06 9.77
CA SER A 318 -2.34 -23.36 9.12
C SER A 318 -2.71 -23.20 7.63
N PRO A 319 -1.74 -22.87 6.76
CA PRO A 319 -2.01 -22.64 5.34
C PRO A 319 -2.57 -23.87 4.61
N THR A 320 -2.12 -25.08 4.95
CA THR A 320 -2.62 -26.34 4.38
C THR A 320 -4.05 -26.67 4.80
N GLU A 321 -4.44 -26.27 6.01
CA GLU A 321 -5.80 -26.41 6.55
C GLU A 321 -6.70 -25.22 6.18
N ARG A 322 -6.11 -24.18 5.56
CA ARG A 322 -6.76 -22.91 5.22
C ARG A 322 -7.38 -22.24 6.44
N SER A 323 -6.70 -22.24 7.57
CA SER A 323 -7.28 -21.77 8.82
C SER A 323 -6.32 -20.91 9.64
N MET A 324 -6.93 -20.12 10.52
CA MET A 324 -6.27 -19.37 11.58
C MET A 324 -6.87 -19.76 12.92
N THR A 325 -6.01 -20.02 13.91
CA THR A 325 -6.40 -20.17 15.31
C THR A 325 -5.98 -18.92 16.07
N LEU A 326 -6.94 -18.26 16.71
CA LEU A 326 -6.69 -17.10 17.55
C LEU A 326 -6.83 -17.48 19.02
N THR A 327 -5.85 -17.03 19.81
CA THR A 327 -5.82 -17.17 21.26
C THR A 327 -5.48 -15.82 21.88
N THR A 328 -6.15 -15.45 22.96
CA THR A 328 -5.93 -14.17 23.65
C THR A 328 -5.83 -14.35 25.15
N ASP A 329 -5.06 -13.48 25.82
CA ASP A 329 -5.00 -13.42 27.28
C ASP A 329 -6.04 -12.48 27.91
N THR A 330 -6.79 -11.75 27.08
CA THR A 330 -7.77 -10.75 27.50
C THR A 330 -9.05 -10.90 26.67
N PRO A 331 -10.27 -10.72 27.22
CA PRO A 331 -11.47 -10.81 26.41
C PRO A 331 -11.43 -9.79 25.26
N THR A 332 -11.63 -10.25 24.03
CA THR A 332 -11.71 -9.39 22.86
C THR A 332 -12.80 -9.84 21.90
N THR A 333 -12.97 -9.13 20.81
CA THR A 333 -13.91 -9.42 19.73
C THR A 333 -13.22 -9.25 18.40
N SER A 334 -13.65 -10.01 17.40
CA SER A 334 -13.25 -9.76 16.02
C SER A 334 -14.35 -10.16 15.05
N ASP A 335 -14.29 -9.55 13.87
CA ASP A 335 -15.07 -9.90 12.70
C ASP A 335 -14.25 -10.84 11.81
N TYR A 336 -14.93 -11.77 11.13
CA TYR A 336 -14.29 -12.78 10.31
C TYR A 336 -14.80 -12.74 8.89
N THR A 337 -13.88 -12.74 7.94
CA THR A 337 -14.19 -12.92 6.53
C THR A 337 -13.44 -14.13 6.02
N ALA A 338 -14.12 -14.99 5.26
CA ALA A 338 -13.44 -15.99 4.45
C ALA A 338 -13.98 -15.93 3.03
N ALA A 339 -13.08 -16.15 2.08
CA ALA A 339 -13.42 -16.18 0.67
C ALA A 339 -12.63 -17.29 -0.02
N THR A 340 -13.25 -17.88 -1.03
CA THR A 340 -12.73 -19.00 -1.79
C THR A 340 -13.03 -18.76 -3.27
N GLU A 341 -12.20 -19.32 -4.13
CA GLU A 341 -12.37 -19.23 -5.57
C GLU A 341 -12.35 -20.63 -6.18
N ASP A 342 -13.29 -20.87 -7.10
CA ASP A 342 -13.31 -22.06 -7.93
C ASP A 342 -13.71 -21.72 -9.38
N ALA A 343 -13.89 -22.73 -10.23
CA ALA A 343 -14.28 -22.54 -11.63
C ALA A 343 -15.63 -21.85 -11.83
N ARG A 344 -16.45 -21.71 -10.78
CA ARG A 344 -17.75 -21.01 -10.78
C ARG A 344 -17.62 -19.56 -10.36
N GLY A 345 -16.44 -19.13 -9.89
CA GLY A 345 -16.12 -17.79 -9.46
C GLY A 345 -15.71 -17.69 -7.99
N SER A 346 -15.63 -16.46 -7.49
CA SER A 346 -15.32 -16.12 -6.10
C SER A 346 -16.59 -16.17 -5.24
N ARG A 347 -16.49 -16.74 -4.04
CA ARG A 347 -17.52 -16.75 -3.00
C ARG A 347 -16.93 -16.23 -1.70
N SER A 348 -17.77 -15.61 -0.88
CA SER A 348 -17.33 -15.15 0.44
C SER A 348 -18.42 -15.24 1.50
N ALA A 349 -18.00 -15.31 2.75
CA ALA A 349 -18.86 -15.20 3.92
C ALA A 349 -18.23 -14.24 4.93
N PHE A 350 -19.10 -13.57 5.67
CA PHE A 350 -18.74 -12.65 6.74
C PHE A 350 -19.48 -13.03 8.01
N VAL A 351 -18.77 -13.00 9.13
CA VAL A 351 -19.32 -13.22 10.47
C VAL A 351 -18.88 -12.05 11.34
N SER A 352 -19.82 -11.17 11.67
CA SER A 352 -19.56 -10.05 12.60
C SER A 352 -19.47 -10.54 14.03
N THR A 353 -18.45 -10.06 14.73
CA THR A 353 -18.37 -9.87 16.17
C THR A 353 -18.55 -11.16 16.95
N ILE A 354 -17.46 -11.93 17.02
CA ILE A 354 -17.37 -13.12 17.86
C ILE A 354 -16.51 -12.80 19.07
N ASP A 355 -17.03 -13.12 20.25
CA ASP A 355 -16.31 -13.00 21.51
C ASP A 355 -15.19 -14.05 21.57
N LEU A 356 -13.99 -13.59 21.90
CA LEU A 356 -12.82 -14.40 22.18
C LEU A 356 -12.55 -14.34 23.70
N PRO A 357 -12.93 -15.39 24.47
CA PRO A 357 -12.67 -15.41 25.91
C PRO A 357 -11.19 -15.66 26.20
N VAL A 358 -10.73 -15.24 27.38
CA VAL A 358 -9.35 -15.46 27.85
C VAL A 358 -8.99 -16.94 27.81
N GLY A 359 -7.87 -17.25 27.14
CA GLY A 359 -7.36 -18.61 26.97
C GLY A 359 -8.25 -19.52 26.12
N GLY A 360 -9.32 -18.99 25.52
CA GLY A 360 -10.09 -19.68 24.51
C GLY A 360 -9.35 -19.69 23.19
N GLU A 361 -9.46 -20.79 22.47
CA GLU A 361 -9.01 -20.92 21.09
C GLU A 361 -10.23 -20.77 20.18
N LEU A 362 -10.10 -19.95 19.14
CA LEU A 362 -11.06 -19.88 18.05
C LEU A 362 -10.36 -20.21 16.74
N VAL A 363 -10.81 -21.29 16.10
CA VAL A 363 -10.34 -21.70 14.77
C VAL A 363 -11.32 -21.18 13.74
N VAL A 364 -10.82 -20.43 12.75
CA VAL A 364 -11.59 -19.89 11.63
C VAL A 364 -10.99 -20.35 10.31
N GLY A 365 -11.85 -20.81 9.40
CA GLY A 365 -11.45 -21.12 8.03
C GLY A 365 -12.58 -21.70 7.20
N PRO A 366 -12.45 -21.72 5.86
CA PRO A 366 -13.31 -22.51 4.99
C PRO A 366 -13.18 -24.01 5.28
N THR A 367 -14.29 -24.72 5.35
CA THR A 367 -14.27 -26.21 5.39
C THR A 367 -14.29 -26.83 3.99
N ASP A 368 -14.80 -26.07 3.03
CA ASP A 368 -14.86 -26.38 1.61
C ASP A 368 -14.95 -25.07 0.82
N THR A 369 -15.30 -25.12 -0.47
CA THR A 369 -15.42 -23.92 -1.31
C THR A 369 -16.64 -23.07 -1.00
N ASP A 370 -17.61 -23.56 -0.23
CA ASP A 370 -18.93 -22.96 -0.09
C ASP A 370 -19.29 -22.64 1.38
N THR A 371 -18.42 -22.94 2.36
CA THR A 371 -18.75 -22.84 3.79
C THR A 371 -17.61 -22.28 4.63
N LEU A 372 -17.90 -21.23 5.39
CA LEU A 372 -17.05 -20.72 6.48
C LEU A 372 -17.49 -21.35 7.81
N ARG A 373 -16.53 -21.88 8.57
CA ARG A 373 -16.78 -22.43 9.90
C ARG A 373 -15.89 -21.78 10.96
N LEU A 374 -16.47 -21.54 12.12
CA LEU A 374 -15.77 -21.11 13.33
C LEU A 374 -15.99 -22.16 14.42
N THR A 375 -14.91 -22.68 14.99
CA THR A 375 -14.96 -23.67 16.09
C THR A 375 -14.13 -23.22 17.28
N ASP A 376 -14.45 -23.73 18.47
CA ASP A 376 -13.52 -23.61 19.61
C ASP A 376 -12.37 -24.63 19.51
N GLY A 377 -11.41 -24.57 20.43
CA GLY A 377 -10.29 -25.51 20.53
C GLY A 377 -10.68 -26.97 20.83
N ALA A 378 -11.93 -27.25 21.24
CA ALA A 378 -12.46 -28.60 21.37
C ALA A 378 -13.11 -29.10 20.07
N GLY A 379 -13.15 -28.27 19.02
CA GLY A 379 -13.79 -28.55 17.74
C GLY A 379 -15.31 -28.36 17.76
N GLN A 380 -15.88 -27.75 18.80
CA GLN A 380 -17.31 -27.44 18.83
C GLN A 380 -17.60 -26.30 17.86
N VAL A 381 -18.59 -26.49 16.97
CA VAL A 381 -19.03 -25.46 16.03
C VAL A 381 -19.71 -24.33 16.77
N LEU A 382 -19.14 -23.14 16.67
CA LEU A 382 -19.70 -21.90 17.22
C LEU A 382 -20.56 -21.19 16.19
N ARG A 383 -20.08 -21.14 14.94
CA ARG A 383 -20.80 -20.58 13.79
C ARG A 383 -20.45 -21.34 12.52
N GLU A 384 -21.40 -21.40 11.60
CA GLU A 384 -21.24 -21.95 10.27
C GLU A 384 -22.10 -21.13 9.30
N VAL A 385 -21.50 -20.62 8.23
CA VAL A 385 -22.15 -19.72 7.28
C VAL A 385 -21.81 -20.15 5.86
N ALA A 386 -22.84 -20.26 5.02
CA ALA A 386 -22.66 -20.52 3.60
C ALA A 386 -22.10 -19.28 2.90
N MET A 387 -21.10 -19.48 2.05
CA MET A 387 -20.49 -18.46 1.21
C MET A 387 -21.35 -18.22 -0.03
N THR A 388 -21.50 -16.94 -0.40
CA THR A 388 -22.32 -16.53 -1.56
C THR A 388 -21.47 -15.94 -2.65
#